data_AF-A0A7W1BAP2-F1
#
_entry.id   AF-A0A7W1BAP2-F1
#
_cell.length_a   1.000
_cell.length_b   1.000
_cell.length_c   1.000
_cell.angle_alpha   90.00
_cell.angle_beta   90.00
_cell.angle_gamma   90.00
#
_symmetry.space_group_name_H-M   'P 1'
#
loop_
_entity.id
_entity.type
_entity.pdbx_description
1 polymer ?
#
loop_
_entity_poly.entity_id
_entity_poly.type
_entity_poly.pdbx_seq_one_letter_code
_entity_poly.pdbx_strand_id
1 'polypeptide(L)'
;VHNRLFDPADFSGKNVLVVGGGDSALESAIALAGCGAKVTVSYRKPEFSRPKPGNIEKLQMLEQDPKADVQVERPSSERVTTAFTRGMVKNAPTGSITLAMASTVTRIEPDKVTLKREDGEEVVLPNDDVFSMIGREAPLDFFRRSGLHVRGDWRPVTWISCIAFLLFCVALYHWKSNHPQEFPVQRWASQAHAFPYNIPKAIESAGGRIAQWSKSEGNFLFTLKRGLGNPSFYYTLAYCTCVLVFGIRRMRRRRTPYVKWQTLVLIASQWIPLFILPELILPWMGHNGFFEPGHPSRWVADQLFESYDGSLGHERAYWRAYGFILAFPLNVYNVFTEHPMWLWLGISFLQTFVIIPLIIFRWGKGAYCGWICSCGALAETMGDSYRSKMPHGPFWNRLNMVGQAVLLFALAILGLRIAGWTLGDDSWATHWYHKLFEGIPFLSYGWSVDIFMAGILGVGLYFWFSGRVWCRFACPLAALMHIYTRFSRYRIFPDKHKCISCNVCTSVCHQGIDVMNFANKGLPMEDPECVRCSACVQQCPTGVLQFGRYDGQENIILDQLPASPVLMREGK
;
A
#
# COMPACT_ATOMS: atom_id res chain seq x y z
N VAL A 1 12.76 -22.12 -34.75
CA VAL A 1 12.18 -21.57 -33.50
C VAL A 1 10.98 -20.70 -33.84
N HIS A 2 9.83 -21.03 -33.27
CA HIS A 2 8.53 -20.40 -33.49
C HIS A 2 8.12 -19.59 -32.26
N ASN A 3 7.33 -18.54 -32.45
CA ASN A 3 6.83 -17.67 -31.37
C ASN A 3 5.30 -17.59 -31.31
N ARG A 4 4.63 -18.37 -32.17
CA ARG A 4 3.19 -18.49 -32.34
C ARG A 4 2.91 -19.87 -32.91
N LEU A 5 1.85 -20.51 -32.44
CA LEU A 5 1.31 -21.76 -32.95
C LEU A 5 0.15 -21.45 -33.89
N PHE A 6 0.32 -21.77 -35.18
CA PHE A 6 -0.70 -21.61 -36.20
C PHE A 6 -1.52 -22.90 -36.33
N ASP A 7 -0.92 -23.98 -36.82
CA ASP A 7 -1.56 -25.29 -36.92
C ASP A 7 -0.74 -26.33 -36.13
N PRO A 8 -1.31 -26.96 -35.09
CA PRO A 8 -0.63 -28.03 -34.37
C PRO A 8 -0.45 -29.31 -35.19
N ALA A 9 -1.24 -29.55 -36.24
CA ALA A 9 -1.16 -30.77 -37.05
C ALA A 9 0.16 -30.88 -37.84
N ASP A 10 0.76 -29.75 -38.22
CA ASP A 10 2.04 -29.67 -38.94
C ASP A 10 3.24 -30.27 -38.16
N PHE A 11 3.04 -30.52 -36.87
CA PHE A 11 4.06 -31.02 -35.95
C PHE A 11 3.78 -32.44 -35.46
N SER A 12 2.76 -33.11 -36.03
CA SER A 12 2.45 -34.51 -35.73
C SER A 12 3.68 -35.41 -35.92
N GLY A 13 4.00 -36.21 -34.90
CA GLY A 13 5.12 -37.16 -34.90
C GLY A 13 6.51 -36.55 -34.63
N LYS A 14 6.63 -35.22 -34.52
CA LYS A 14 7.91 -34.53 -34.26
C LYS A 14 8.22 -34.39 -32.77
N ASN A 15 9.50 -34.21 -32.44
CA ASN A 15 9.96 -33.81 -31.12
C ASN A 15 9.94 -32.28 -31.03
N VAL A 16 9.13 -31.76 -30.11
CA VAL A 16 8.87 -30.32 -30.02
C VAL A 16 9.14 -29.81 -28.60
N LEU A 17 10.01 -28.81 -28.48
CA LEU A 17 10.25 -28.11 -27.22
C LEU A 17 9.36 -26.89 -27.11
N VAL A 18 8.55 -26.79 -26.07
CA VAL A 18 7.80 -25.59 -25.71
C VAL A 18 8.48 -24.92 -24.53
N VAL A 19 8.97 -23.69 -24.72
CA VAL A 19 9.67 -22.92 -23.69
C VAL A 19 8.71 -21.88 -23.09
N GLY A 20 8.38 -22.03 -21.81
CA GLY A 20 7.51 -21.10 -21.10
C GLY A 20 6.57 -21.78 -20.12
N GLY A 21 5.95 -20.98 -19.26
CA GLY A 21 4.99 -21.44 -18.25
C GLY A 21 3.88 -20.43 -18.03
N GLY A 22 3.33 -19.90 -19.12
CA GLY A 22 2.09 -19.13 -19.14
C GLY A 22 1.02 -19.86 -19.96
N ASP A 23 -0.19 -19.31 -20.03
CA ASP A 23 -1.30 -19.97 -20.74
C ASP A 23 -0.96 -20.29 -22.21
N SER A 24 -0.26 -19.40 -22.92
CA SER A 24 0.15 -19.66 -24.32
C SER A 24 1.05 -20.87 -24.46
N ALA A 25 1.93 -21.11 -23.49
CA ALA A 25 2.85 -22.24 -23.50
C ALA A 25 2.07 -23.55 -23.28
N LEU A 26 1.20 -23.57 -22.26
CA LEU A 26 0.41 -24.75 -21.94
C LEU A 26 -0.61 -25.08 -23.03
N GLU A 27 -1.33 -24.08 -23.54
CA GLU A 27 -2.28 -24.26 -24.65
C GLU A 27 -1.57 -24.78 -25.91
N SER A 28 -0.36 -24.28 -26.21
CA SER A 28 0.44 -24.80 -27.34
C SER A 28 0.88 -26.25 -27.10
N ALA A 29 1.36 -26.56 -25.89
CA ALA A 29 1.80 -27.92 -25.55
C ALA A 29 0.66 -28.93 -25.62
N ILE A 30 -0.53 -28.57 -25.09
CA ILE A 30 -1.73 -29.40 -25.14
C ILE A 30 -2.17 -29.64 -26.59
N ALA A 31 -2.22 -28.58 -27.41
CA ALA A 31 -2.62 -28.71 -28.80
C ALA A 31 -1.63 -29.55 -29.63
N LEU A 32 -0.32 -29.33 -29.47
CA LEU A 32 0.73 -30.09 -30.15
C LEU A 32 0.69 -31.57 -29.76
N ALA A 33 0.62 -31.87 -28.46
CA ALA A 33 0.54 -33.25 -27.97
C ALA A 33 -0.75 -33.95 -28.41
N GLY A 34 -1.87 -33.23 -28.39
CA GLY A 34 -3.16 -33.73 -28.86
C GLY A 34 -3.19 -34.04 -30.38
N CYS A 35 -2.35 -33.38 -31.17
CA CYS A 35 -2.13 -33.69 -32.59
C CYS A 35 -1.02 -34.72 -32.85
N GLY A 36 -0.42 -35.30 -31.80
CA GLY A 36 0.54 -36.39 -31.93
C GLY A 36 2.02 -36.00 -31.89
N ALA A 37 2.36 -34.77 -31.49
CA ALA A 37 3.74 -34.38 -31.25
C ALA A 37 4.28 -34.94 -29.90
N LYS A 38 5.58 -35.17 -29.82
CA LYS A 38 6.30 -35.48 -28.58
C LYS A 38 6.80 -34.17 -27.96
N VAL A 39 6.04 -33.64 -27.02
CA VAL A 39 6.26 -32.29 -26.48
C VAL A 39 7.08 -32.34 -25.19
N THR A 40 8.17 -31.59 -25.14
CA THR A 40 8.86 -31.27 -23.88
C THR A 40 8.54 -29.84 -23.50
N VAL A 41 8.05 -29.59 -22.27
CA VAL A 41 7.81 -28.25 -21.75
C VAL A 41 8.96 -27.84 -20.83
N SER A 42 9.75 -26.84 -21.22
CA SER A 42 10.81 -26.28 -20.36
C SER A 42 10.31 -25.03 -19.64
N TYR A 43 10.40 -25.04 -18.32
CA TYR A 43 10.06 -23.89 -17.49
C TYR A 43 11.09 -23.64 -16.39
N ARG A 44 11.53 -22.39 -16.27
CA ARG A 44 12.62 -21.97 -15.37
C ARG A 44 12.32 -22.06 -13.86
N LYS A 45 11.07 -22.35 -13.47
CA LYS A 45 10.69 -22.47 -12.05
C LYS A 45 10.30 -23.92 -11.76
N PRO A 46 10.37 -24.35 -10.49
CA PRO A 46 9.94 -25.70 -10.09
C PRO A 46 8.43 -25.94 -10.28
N GLU A 47 7.61 -24.88 -10.25
CA GLU A 47 6.15 -24.98 -10.35
C GLU A 47 5.54 -23.89 -11.25
N PHE A 48 4.44 -24.20 -11.94
CA PHE A 48 3.71 -23.25 -12.79
C PHE A 48 3.08 -22.13 -11.96
N SER A 49 3.56 -20.90 -12.15
CA SER A 49 3.13 -19.76 -11.32
C SER A 49 2.12 -18.81 -11.99
N ARG A 50 1.91 -18.93 -13.30
CA ARG A 50 1.12 -17.99 -14.12
C ARG A 50 -0.10 -18.57 -14.85
N PRO A 51 -0.08 -19.82 -15.37
CA PRO A 51 -1.21 -20.34 -16.15
C PRO A 51 -2.45 -20.51 -15.28
N LYS A 52 -3.61 -20.56 -15.95
CA LYS A 52 -4.88 -20.90 -15.31
C LYS A 52 -4.85 -22.35 -14.83
N PRO A 53 -5.41 -22.67 -13.64
CA PRO A 53 -5.44 -24.04 -13.10
C PRO A 53 -6.01 -25.07 -14.07
N GLY A 54 -7.04 -24.73 -14.83
CA GLY A 54 -7.64 -25.65 -15.81
C GLY A 54 -6.72 -26.01 -16.98
N ASN A 55 -5.76 -25.14 -17.33
CA ASN A 55 -4.73 -25.48 -18.32
C ASN A 55 -3.68 -26.41 -17.71
N ILE A 56 -3.38 -26.25 -16.41
CA ILE A 56 -2.47 -27.14 -15.68
C ILE A 56 -3.09 -28.54 -15.55
N GLU A 57 -4.37 -28.62 -15.16
CA GLU A 57 -5.13 -29.88 -15.06
C GLU A 57 -5.12 -30.62 -16.40
N LYS A 58 -5.45 -29.94 -17.52
CA LYS A 58 -5.41 -30.56 -18.86
C LYS A 58 -4.01 -31.04 -19.26
N LEU A 59 -2.98 -30.28 -18.91
CA LEU A 59 -1.59 -30.67 -19.18
C LEU A 59 -1.20 -31.92 -18.38
N GLN A 60 -1.57 -31.98 -17.10
CA GLN A 60 -1.33 -33.13 -16.22
C GLN A 60 -2.11 -34.37 -16.66
N MET A 61 -3.36 -34.19 -17.12
CA MET A 61 -4.14 -35.28 -17.71
C MET A 61 -3.43 -35.89 -18.92
N LEU A 62 -2.84 -35.07 -19.80
CA LEU A 62 -2.07 -35.56 -20.96
C LEU A 62 -0.71 -36.16 -20.60
N GLU A 63 -0.08 -35.70 -19.52
CA GLU A 63 1.15 -36.28 -18.99
C GLU A 63 0.89 -37.70 -18.44
N GLN A 64 -0.23 -37.90 -17.74
CA GLN A 64 -0.62 -39.20 -17.17
C GLN A 64 -1.22 -40.16 -18.20
N ASP A 65 -2.12 -39.65 -19.03
CA ASP A 65 -2.76 -40.37 -20.12
C ASP A 65 -2.64 -39.54 -21.41
N PRO A 66 -1.69 -39.91 -22.30
CA PRO A 66 -1.58 -39.28 -23.62
C PRO A 66 -2.86 -39.36 -24.48
N LYS A 67 -3.81 -40.22 -24.09
CA LYS A 67 -5.13 -40.35 -24.69
C LYS A 67 -6.24 -39.69 -23.87
N ALA A 68 -5.93 -38.79 -22.94
CA ALA A 68 -6.95 -38.00 -22.27
C ALA A 68 -7.75 -37.14 -23.27
N ASP A 69 -9.07 -37.05 -23.11
CA ASP A 69 -9.91 -36.17 -23.93
C ASP A 69 -9.83 -34.73 -23.40
N VAL A 70 -8.85 -33.98 -23.91
CA VAL A 70 -8.66 -32.57 -23.57
C VAL A 70 -8.83 -31.69 -24.81
N GLN A 71 -9.36 -30.49 -24.61
CA GLN A 71 -9.67 -29.55 -25.69
C GLN A 71 -9.24 -28.13 -25.33
N VAL A 72 -8.82 -27.36 -26.34
CA VAL A 72 -8.52 -25.94 -26.28
C VAL A 72 -9.50 -25.22 -27.22
N GLU A 73 -10.77 -25.12 -26.84
CA GLU A 73 -11.81 -24.54 -27.70
C GLU A 73 -11.68 -23.02 -27.89
N ARG A 74 -11.24 -22.32 -26.83
CA ARG A 74 -11.07 -20.86 -26.82
C ARG A 74 -9.69 -20.53 -26.26
N PRO A 75 -8.65 -20.51 -27.11
CA PRO A 75 -7.32 -20.15 -26.68
C PRO A 75 -7.34 -18.79 -26.00
N SER A 76 -6.72 -18.69 -24.83
CA SER A 76 -6.69 -17.42 -24.09
C SER A 76 -5.66 -16.45 -24.64
N SER A 77 -4.79 -16.91 -25.54
CA SER A 77 -3.73 -16.14 -26.16
C SER A 77 -3.84 -16.06 -27.67
N GLU A 78 -3.63 -14.88 -28.23
CA GLU A 78 -3.44 -14.64 -29.67
C GLU A 78 -2.18 -15.32 -30.28
N ARG A 79 -1.39 -16.03 -29.46
CA ARG A 79 -0.28 -16.87 -29.92
C ARG A 79 -0.71 -18.29 -30.25
N VAL A 80 -1.92 -18.68 -29.88
CA VAL A 80 -2.53 -19.94 -30.25
C VAL A 80 -3.77 -19.57 -31.03
N THR A 81 -3.66 -19.55 -32.35
CA THR A 81 -4.73 -19.02 -33.22
C THR A 81 -5.80 -20.05 -33.54
N THR A 82 -5.58 -21.30 -33.17
CA THR A 82 -6.44 -22.42 -33.57
C THR A 82 -7.00 -23.10 -32.34
N ALA A 83 -8.32 -23.23 -32.32
CA ALA A 83 -9.01 -24.06 -31.35
C ALA A 83 -8.65 -25.52 -31.63
N PHE A 84 -8.24 -26.26 -30.60
CA PHE A 84 -7.94 -27.68 -30.72
C PHE A 84 -9.05 -28.50 -30.08
N THR A 85 -9.60 -29.45 -30.84
CA THR A 85 -10.40 -30.55 -30.30
C THR A 85 -9.87 -31.84 -30.88
N ARG A 86 -9.86 -32.91 -30.07
CA ARG A 86 -9.28 -34.19 -30.50
C ARG A 86 -9.93 -34.78 -31.75
N GLY A 87 -11.20 -34.46 -32.00
CA GLY A 87 -11.92 -34.85 -33.22
C GLY A 87 -11.41 -34.21 -34.52
N MET A 88 -10.55 -33.20 -34.45
CA MET A 88 -9.99 -32.52 -35.63
C MET A 88 -8.95 -33.36 -36.38
N VAL A 89 -8.29 -34.32 -35.72
CA VAL A 89 -7.28 -35.18 -36.37
C VAL A 89 -7.70 -36.64 -36.27
N LYS A 90 -8.42 -37.11 -37.29
CA LYS A 90 -9.05 -38.46 -37.31
C LYS A 90 -8.07 -39.64 -37.22
N ASN A 91 -6.76 -39.43 -37.35
CA ASN A 91 -5.71 -40.46 -37.34
C ASN A 91 -4.35 -39.97 -36.77
N ALA A 92 -4.35 -39.02 -35.83
CA ALA A 92 -3.08 -38.55 -35.23
C ALA A 92 -2.37 -39.69 -34.46
N PRO A 93 -1.04 -39.83 -34.57
CA PRO A 93 -0.27 -40.66 -33.66
C PRO A 93 -0.48 -40.18 -32.21
N THR A 94 -0.29 -41.08 -31.24
CA THR A 94 -0.38 -40.68 -29.82
C THR A 94 0.83 -39.81 -29.48
N GLY A 95 0.58 -38.56 -29.10
CA GLY A 95 1.63 -37.63 -28.65
C GLY A 95 2.09 -37.93 -27.23
N SER A 96 2.93 -37.07 -26.67
CA SER A 96 3.32 -37.16 -25.25
C SER A 96 3.69 -35.79 -24.71
N ILE A 97 3.59 -35.60 -23.40
CA ILE A 97 4.06 -34.41 -22.71
C ILE A 97 5.09 -34.81 -21.66
N THR A 98 6.25 -34.17 -21.70
CA THR A 98 7.30 -34.30 -20.68
C THR A 98 7.57 -32.93 -20.07
N LEU A 99 7.47 -32.81 -18.75
CA LEU A 99 7.72 -31.55 -18.05
C LEU A 99 9.18 -31.46 -17.58
N ALA A 100 9.96 -30.57 -18.19
CA ALA A 100 11.29 -30.20 -17.76
C ALA A 100 11.21 -28.95 -16.85
N MET A 101 10.75 -29.14 -15.62
CA MET A 101 10.67 -28.07 -14.61
C MET A 101 12.05 -27.66 -14.12
N ALA A 102 12.15 -26.45 -13.56
CA ALA A 102 13.42 -25.86 -13.09
C ALA A 102 14.56 -25.96 -14.13
N SER A 103 14.23 -25.78 -15.42
CA SER A 103 15.19 -25.89 -16.53
C SER A 103 15.27 -24.60 -17.35
N THR A 104 16.44 -24.33 -17.91
CA THR A 104 16.69 -23.21 -18.82
C THR A 104 17.37 -23.69 -20.09
N VAL A 105 16.85 -23.30 -21.24
CA VAL A 105 17.48 -23.60 -22.53
C VAL A 105 18.80 -22.82 -22.65
N THR A 106 19.91 -23.53 -22.86
CA THR A 106 21.24 -22.93 -23.05
C THR A 106 21.65 -22.88 -24.51
N ARG A 107 21.24 -23.88 -25.31
CA ARG A 107 21.59 -23.98 -26.73
C ARG A 107 20.45 -24.58 -27.55
N ILE A 108 20.27 -24.06 -28.76
CA ILE A 108 19.35 -24.61 -29.78
C ILE A 108 20.18 -24.86 -31.04
N GLU A 109 20.22 -26.11 -31.49
CA GLU A 109 20.86 -26.57 -32.71
C GLU A 109 19.78 -27.13 -33.67
N PRO A 110 20.11 -27.39 -34.96
CA PRO A 110 19.11 -27.82 -35.95
C PRO A 110 18.36 -29.12 -35.61
N ASP A 111 18.98 -30.04 -34.87
CA ASP A 111 18.48 -31.38 -34.56
C ASP A 111 18.35 -31.67 -33.05
N LYS A 112 18.77 -30.73 -32.20
CA LYS A 112 18.81 -30.92 -30.74
C LYS A 112 18.75 -29.61 -29.96
N VAL A 113 18.34 -29.71 -28.69
CA VAL A 113 18.29 -28.61 -27.72
C VAL A 113 19.00 -29.02 -26.43
N THR A 114 19.75 -28.09 -25.84
CA THR A 114 20.40 -28.29 -24.54
C THR A 114 19.64 -27.52 -23.47
N LEU A 115 19.23 -28.25 -22.43
CA LEU A 115 18.59 -27.71 -21.24
C LEU A 115 19.58 -27.82 -20.07
N LYS A 116 19.75 -26.73 -19.32
CA LYS A 116 20.43 -26.75 -18.03
C LYS A 116 19.39 -26.85 -16.91
N ARG A 117 19.50 -27.89 -16.07
CA ARG A 117 18.69 -28.10 -14.87
C ARG A 117 19.23 -27.30 -13.68
N GLU A 118 18.45 -27.22 -12.62
CA GLU A 118 18.79 -26.46 -11.40
C GLU A 118 20.03 -27.02 -10.67
N ASP A 119 20.26 -28.32 -10.75
CA ASP A 119 21.46 -29.03 -10.27
C ASP A 119 22.73 -28.71 -11.09
N GLY A 120 22.58 -27.97 -12.19
CA GLY A 120 23.67 -27.63 -13.12
C GLY A 120 23.92 -28.67 -14.20
N GLU A 121 23.20 -29.80 -14.20
CA GLU A 121 23.27 -30.83 -15.24
C GLU A 121 22.77 -30.28 -16.58
N GLU A 122 23.52 -30.54 -17.65
CA GLU A 122 23.08 -30.24 -19.02
C GLU A 122 22.51 -31.50 -19.68
N VAL A 123 21.24 -31.43 -20.06
CA VAL A 123 20.52 -32.49 -20.76
C VAL A 123 20.34 -32.09 -22.22
N VAL A 124 20.80 -32.95 -23.12
CA VAL A 124 20.63 -32.77 -24.57
C VAL A 124 19.45 -33.61 -25.03
N LEU A 125 18.48 -32.99 -25.69
CA LEU A 125 17.29 -33.63 -26.21
C LEU A 125 17.24 -33.53 -27.73
N PRO A 126 16.91 -34.61 -28.47
CA PRO A 126 16.61 -34.50 -29.89
C PRO A 126 15.36 -33.64 -30.07
N ASN A 127 15.41 -32.70 -31.01
CA ASN A 127 14.36 -31.71 -31.16
C ASN A 127 14.27 -31.18 -32.59
N ASP A 128 13.10 -31.30 -33.19
CA ASP A 128 12.83 -30.85 -34.55
C ASP A 128 12.37 -29.39 -34.57
N ASP A 129 11.54 -28.99 -33.59
CA ASP A 129 10.92 -27.67 -33.55
C ASP A 129 10.92 -27.09 -32.12
N VAL A 130 11.10 -25.78 -31.98
CA VAL A 130 11.07 -25.09 -30.68
C VAL A 130 10.03 -23.98 -30.70
N PHE A 131 9.11 -23.95 -29.76
CA PHE A 131 8.16 -22.86 -29.54
C PHE A 131 8.56 -22.02 -28.32
N SER A 132 9.04 -20.80 -28.56
CA SER A 132 9.35 -19.82 -27.52
C SER A 132 8.10 -19.04 -27.11
N MET A 133 7.44 -19.50 -26.04
CA MET A 133 6.18 -18.99 -25.50
C MET A 133 6.40 -18.14 -24.23
N ILE A 134 7.49 -17.37 -24.21
CA ILE A 134 7.97 -16.62 -23.03
C ILE A 134 7.32 -15.23 -22.82
N GLY A 135 6.25 -14.92 -23.56
CA GLY A 135 5.61 -13.60 -23.59
C GLY A 135 6.19 -12.65 -24.66
N ARG A 136 5.79 -11.38 -24.61
CA ARG A 136 6.29 -10.28 -25.45
C ARG A 136 6.55 -9.07 -24.58
N GLU A 137 7.49 -8.25 -25.02
CA GLU A 137 7.66 -6.90 -24.52
C GLU A 137 6.94 -5.93 -25.45
N ALA A 138 6.38 -4.86 -24.87
CA ALA A 138 5.87 -3.77 -25.69
C ALA A 138 7.06 -3.11 -26.41
N PRO A 139 6.94 -2.75 -27.70
CA PRO A 139 8.02 -2.11 -28.45
C PRO A 139 8.16 -0.63 -28.04
N LEU A 140 8.56 -0.39 -26.79
CA LEU A 140 8.59 0.95 -26.20
C LEU A 140 9.54 1.89 -26.94
N ASP A 141 10.66 1.38 -27.45
CA ASP A 141 11.62 2.20 -28.20
C ASP A 141 11.07 2.64 -29.55
N PHE A 142 10.28 1.81 -30.21
CA PHE A 142 9.57 2.21 -31.43
C PHE A 142 8.56 3.32 -31.12
N PHE A 143 7.80 3.20 -30.04
CA PHE A 143 6.87 4.26 -29.61
C PHE A 143 7.60 5.57 -29.31
N ARG A 144 8.72 5.51 -28.58
CA ARG A 144 9.55 6.68 -28.28
C ARG A 144 10.10 7.34 -29.54
N ARG A 145 10.66 6.56 -30.47
CA ARG A 145 11.16 7.06 -31.77
C ARG A 145 10.07 7.66 -32.64
N SER A 146 8.84 7.15 -32.53
CA SER A 146 7.67 7.65 -33.25
C SER A 146 7.03 8.89 -32.59
N GLY A 147 7.63 9.45 -31.54
CA GLY A 147 7.11 10.61 -30.81
C GLY A 147 5.93 10.29 -29.87
N LEU A 148 5.55 9.02 -29.72
CA LEU A 148 4.49 8.60 -28.82
C LEU A 148 4.96 8.67 -27.38
N HIS A 149 4.17 9.36 -26.55
CA HIS A 149 4.49 9.59 -25.16
C HIS A 149 4.07 8.37 -24.32
N VAL A 150 5.06 7.61 -23.82
CA VAL A 150 4.80 6.50 -22.90
C VAL A 150 4.54 7.06 -21.50
N ARG A 151 3.33 6.83 -20.99
CA ARG A 151 2.94 7.25 -19.64
C ARG A 151 3.79 6.50 -18.61
N GLY A 152 4.56 7.24 -17.82
CA GLY A 152 5.45 6.70 -16.78
C GLY A 152 6.94 6.97 -17.03
N ASP A 153 7.31 7.39 -18.25
CA ASP A 153 8.69 7.81 -18.53
C ASP A 153 9.01 9.12 -17.79
N TRP A 154 10.09 9.10 -17.01
CA TRP A 154 10.58 10.28 -16.31
C TRP A 154 11.43 11.12 -17.25
N ARG A 155 11.03 12.38 -17.43
CA ARG A 155 11.81 13.37 -18.18
C ARG A 155 12.71 14.14 -17.22
N PRO A 156 13.76 14.83 -17.71
CA PRO A 156 14.55 15.74 -16.88
C PRO A 156 13.68 16.74 -16.09
N VAL A 157 12.63 17.27 -16.73
CA VAL A 157 11.65 18.15 -16.06
C VAL A 157 10.90 17.46 -14.92
N THR A 158 10.57 16.17 -15.08
CA THR A 158 9.92 15.37 -14.02
C THR A 158 10.84 15.18 -12.82
N TRP A 159 12.12 14.92 -13.07
CA TRP A 159 13.15 14.83 -12.02
C TRP A 159 13.35 16.15 -11.30
N ILE A 160 13.51 17.25 -12.03
CA ILE A 160 13.66 18.60 -11.47
C ILE A 160 12.43 18.95 -10.62
N SER A 161 11.21 18.66 -11.12
CA SER A 161 9.97 18.90 -10.38
C SER A 161 9.86 18.06 -9.11
N CYS A 162 10.32 16.81 -9.15
CA CYS A 162 10.38 15.93 -7.98
C CYS A 162 11.32 16.50 -6.91
N ILE A 163 12.53 16.88 -7.31
CA ILE A 163 13.53 17.44 -6.40
C ILE A 163 13.05 18.75 -5.81
N ALA A 164 12.52 19.66 -6.65
CA ALA A 164 11.98 20.94 -6.19
C ALA A 164 10.83 20.74 -5.19
N PHE A 165 9.96 19.75 -5.42
CA PHE A 165 8.87 19.46 -4.48
C PHE A 165 9.37 18.84 -3.18
N LEU A 166 10.36 17.96 -3.21
CA LEU A 166 10.99 17.43 -2.00
C LEU A 166 11.64 18.54 -1.18
N LEU A 167 12.34 19.48 -1.83
CA LEU A 167 12.89 20.67 -1.17
C LEU A 167 11.80 21.56 -0.57
N PHE A 168 10.66 21.70 -1.25
CA PHE A 168 9.49 22.38 -0.69
C PHE A 168 8.94 21.65 0.54
N CYS A 169 8.80 20.32 0.51
CA CYS A 169 8.36 19.53 1.66
C CYS A 169 9.32 19.67 2.85
N VAL A 170 10.64 19.68 2.59
CA VAL A 170 11.67 19.97 3.59
C VAL A 170 11.44 21.34 4.20
N ALA A 171 11.34 22.39 3.37
CA ALA A 171 11.11 23.76 3.84
C ALA A 171 9.81 23.89 4.65
N LEU A 172 8.72 23.26 4.21
CA LEU A 172 7.43 23.25 4.88
C LEU A 172 7.50 22.54 6.24
N TYR A 173 8.18 21.40 6.32
CA TYR A 173 8.33 20.66 7.58
C TYR A 173 9.20 21.43 8.57
N HIS A 174 10.29 22.07 8.11
CA HIS A 174 11.10 22.95 8.94
C HIS A 174 10.35 24.20 9.41
N TRP A 175 9.47 24.77 8.58
CA TRP A 175 8.64 25.91 8.97
C TRP A 175 7.61 25.53 10.06
N LYS A 176 7.08 24.29 10.00
CA LYS A 176 6.15 23.75 10.99
C LYS A 176 6.83 23.32 12.30
N SER A 177 8.05 22.77 12.20
CA SER A 177 8.78 22.20 13.34
C SER A 177 9.07 23.28 14.38
N ASN A 178 8.84 23.00 15.66
CA ASN A 178 8.94 23.99 16.74
C ASN A 178 10.32 24.06 17.39
N HIS A 179 11.38 23.78 16.63
CA HIS A 179 12.78 23.88 17.07
C HIS A 179 13.47 25.10 16.42
N PRO A 180 13.19 26.33 16.90
CA PRO A 180 13.73 27.55 16.30
C PRO A 180 15.26 27.58 16.39
N GLN A 181 15.88 26.92 17.36
CA GLN A 181 17.33 26.85 17.49
C GLN A 181 17.99 26.09 16.33
N GLU A 182 17.24 25.25 15.58
CA GLU A 182 17.81 24.30 14.63
C GLU A 182 17.65 24.71 13.16
N PHE A 183 16.62 25.50 12.81
CA PHE A 183 16.28 25.72 11.40
C PHE A 183 16.18 27.19 10.94
N PRO A 184 16.85 27.59 9.84
CA PRO A 184 16.93 28.99 9.39
C PRO A 184 15.58 29.63 9.02
N VAL A 185 14.68 28.88 8.38
CA VAL A 185 13.41 29.42 7.84
C VAL A 185 12.46 29.85 8.95
N GLN A 186 12.35 29.03 10.01
CA GLN A 186 11.50 29.33 11.14
C GLN A 186 12.04 30.51 11.95
N ARG A 187 13.36 30.56 12.21
CA ARG A 187 14.00 31.72 12.88
C ARG A 187 13.73 33.01 12.14
N TRP A 188 13.92 33.00 10.82
CA TRP A 188 13.65 34.18 10.00
C TRP A 188 12.17 34.58 10.08
N ALA A 189 11.24 33.63 9.94
CA ALA A 189 9.81 33.92 9.98
C ALA A 189 9.35 34.48 11.34
N SER A 190 9.88 33.96 12.45
CA SER A 190 9.56 34.43 13.80
C SER A 190 10.17 35.81 14.08
N GLN A 191 11.44 36.04 13.73
CA GLN A 191 12.13 37.32 13.88
C GLN A 191 11.53 38.43 13.03
N ALA A 192 11.15 38.12 11.79
CA ALA A 192 10.52 39.06 10.89
C ALA A 192 9.04 39.33 11.24
N HIS A 193 8.50 38.67 12.27
CA HIS A 193 7.06 38.61 12.54
C HIS A 193 6.24 38.31 11.27
N ALA A 194 6.78 37.47 10.39
CA ALA A 194 6.09 37.05 9.18
C ALA A 194 4.95 36.09 9.51
N PHE A 195 4.11 35.79 8.52
CA PHE A 195 3.02 34.83 8.68
C PHE A 195 3.53 33.48 9.24
N PRO A 196 2.87 32.90 10.28
CA PRO A 196 1.61 33.33 10.89
C PRO A 196 1.77 34.17 12.18
N TYR A 197 3.00 34.51 12.57
CA TYR A 197 3.30 35.19 13.84
C TYR A 197 2.72 36.60 13.94
N ASN A 198 2.40 37.26 12.83
CA ASN A 198 1.69 38.55 12.79
C ASN A 198 0.18 38.45 13.02
N ILE A 199 -0.44 37.28 12.83
CA ILE A 199 -1.90 37.14 12.83
C ILE A 199 -2.54 37.51 14.18
N PRO A 200 -2.02 37.08 15.34
CA PRO A 200 -2.60 37.47 16.62
C PRO A 200 -2.66 38.99 16.82
N LYS A 201 -1.58 39.70 16.47
CA LYS A 201 -1.51 41.17 16.53
C LYS A 201 -2.51 41.82 15.58
N ALA A 202 -2.68 41.27 14.37
CA ALA A 202 -3.64 41.76 13.40
C ALA A 202 -5.10 41.60 13.87
N ILE A 203 -5.43 40.52 14.58
CA ILE A 203 -6.76 40.30 15.16
C ILE A 203 -7.02 41.27 16.32
N GLU A 204 -6.00 41.55 17.14
CA GLU A 204 -6.11 42.52 18.24
C GLU A 204 -6.23 43.96 17.76
N SER A 205 -5.67 44.31 16.61
CA SER A 205 -5.74 45.64 16.01
C SER A 205 -7.02 45.88 15.19
N ALA A 206 -7.83 44.85 14.93
CA ALA A 206 -9.07 44.95 14.14
C ALA A 206 -10.18 45.82 14.77
N GLY A 207 -9.99 46.26 16.02
CA GLY A 207 -10.91 47.15 16.74
C GLY A 207 -12.27 46.51 17.08
N GLY A 208 -13.08 47.23 17.86
CA GLY A 208 -14.46 46.83 18.19
C GLY A 208 -14.58 45.52 18.98
N ARG A 209 -15.73 44.84 18.81
CA ARG A 209 -16.08 43.61 19.56
C ARG A 209 -15.11 42.45 19.32
N ILE A 210 -14.50 42.38 18.13
CA ILE A 210 -13.53 41.34 17.76
C ILE A 210 -12.27 41.43 18.63
N ALA A 211 -11.72 42.64 18.78
CA ALA A 211 -10.54 42.87 19.61
C ALA A 211 -10.83 42.62 21.11
N GLN A 212 -12.05 42.90 21.57
CA GLN A 212 -12.45 42.64 22.95
C GLN A 212 -12.61 41.13 23.22
N TRP A 213 -13.30 40.41 22.33
CA TRP A 213 -13.51 38.97 22.45
C TRP A 213 -12.21 38.16 22.30
N SER A 214 -11.28 38.66 21.50
CA SER A 214 -9.97 38.02 21.31
C SER A 214 -9.02 38.21 22.50
N LYS A 215 -9.33 39.14 23.42
CA LYS A 215 -8.58 39.38 24.66
C LYS A 215 -9.21 38.75 25.90
N SER A 216 -10.50 38.40 25.84
CA SER A 216 -11.21 37.74 26.94
C SER A 216 -10.81 36.26 27.02
N GLU A 217 -10.11 35.87 28.09
CA GLU A 217 -9.90 34.46 28.42
C GLU A 217 -11.26 33.75 28.56
N GLY A 218 -11.33 32.47 28.15
CA GLY A 218 -12.56 31.67 28.07
C GLY A 218 -13.36 31.79 26.76
N ASN A 219 -13.21 32.86 25.99
CA ASN A 219 -13.89 32.98 24.69
C ASN A 219 -13.25 32.10 23.61
N PHE A 220 -14.07 31.55 22.70
CA PHE A 220 -13.58 30.72 21.59
C PHE A 220 -12.60 31.49 20.68
N LEU A 221 -12.86 32.79 20.45
CA LEU A 221 -12.00 33.62 19.62
C LEU A 221 -10.61 33.82 20.22
N PHE A 222 -10.49 33.87 21.56
CA PHE A 222 -9.20 33.92 22.25
C PHE A 222 -8.38 32.65 21.97
N THR A 223 -9.02 31.48 22.11
CA THR A 223 -8.40 30.19 21.81
C THR A 223 -7.95 30.10 20.36
N LEU A 224 -8.84 30.44 19.42
CA LEU A 224 -8.55 30.41 17.99
C LEU A 224 -7.40 31.37 17.63
N LYS A 225 -7.37 32.57 18.21
CA LYS A 225 -6.28 33.54 18.00
C LYS A 225 -4.92 32.95 18.36
N ARG A 226 -4.81 32.25 19.50
CA ARG A 226 -3.54 31.62 19.91
C ARG A 226 -3.10 30.53 18.93
N GLY A 227 -4.02 29.67 18.48
CA GLY A 227 -3.74 28.67 17.46
C GLY A 227 -3.30 29.28 16.12
N LEU A 228 -3.98 30.36 15.68
CA LEU A 228 -3.67 31.08 14.44
C LEU A 228 -2.30 31.78 14.43
N GLY A 229 -1.61 31.87 15.57
CA GLY A 229 -0.23 32.35 15.65
C GLY A 229 0.82 31.25 15.40
N ASN A 230 0.42 29.97 15.34
CA ASN A 230 1.33 28.84 15.28
C ASN A 230 1.36 28.20 13.87
N PRO A 231 2.54 27.99 13.25
CA PRO A 231 2.66 27.25 11.98
C PRO A 231 2.01 25.86 12.00
N SER A 232 2.03 25.15 13.13
CA SER A 232 1.46 23.79 13.24
C SER A 232 -0.04 23.77 12.93
N PHE A 233 -0.77 24.79 13.38
CA PHE A 233 -2.22 24.93 13.15
C PHE A 233 -2.53 24.96 11.65
N TYR A 234 -1.82 25.78 10.89
CA TYR A 234 -2.02 25.90 9.43
C TYR A 234 -1.60 24.64 8.68
N TYR A 235 -0.53 23.99 9.12
CA TYR A 235 -0.15 22.71 8.52
C TYR A 235 -1.24 21.66 8.71
N THR A 236 -1.77 21.50 9.93
CA THR A 236 -2.83 20.54 10.22
C THR A 236 -4.13 20.93 9.49
N LEU A 237 -4.48 22.22 9.45
CA LEU A 237 -5.63 22.72 8.70
C LEU A 237 -5.49 22.46 7.19
N ALA A 238 -4.32 22.69 6.61
CA ALA A 238 -4.04 22.43 5.20
C ALA A 238 -4.16 20.93 4.90
N TYR A 239 -3.63 20.07 5.77
CA TYR A 239 -3.77 18.61 5.65
C TYR A 239 -5.24 18.20 5.66
N CYS A 240 -6.02 18.68 6.64
CA CYS A 240 -7.45 18.38 6.76
C CYS A 240 -8.25 18.89 5.56
N THR A 241 -7.89 20.08 5.07
CA THR A 241 -8.50 20.68 3.87
C THR A 241 -8.19 19.85 2.63
N CYS A 242 -6.96 19.38 2.46
CA CYS A 242 -6.61 18.46 1.37
C CYS A 242 -7.45 17.18 1.42
N VAL A 243 -7.55 16.53 2.59
CA VAL A 243 -8.38 15.32 2.74
C VAL A 243 -9.85 15.60 2.39
N LEU A 244 -10.39 16.73 2.82
CA LEU A 244 -11.77 17.13 2.49
C LEU A 244 -11.97 17.38 1.00
N VAL A 245 -11.17 18.27 0.40
CA VAL A 245 -11.32 18.70 -0.99
C VAL A 245 -11.08 17.54 -1.96
N PHE A 246 -9.98 16.80 -1.77
CA PHE A 246 -9.69 15.63 -2.60
C PHE A 246 -10.63 14.46 -2.30
N GLY A 247 -11.14 14.35 -1.07
CA GLY A 247 -12.17 13.39 -0.70
C GLY A 247 -13.49 13.63 -1.45
N ILE A 248 -13.96 14.88 -1.50
CA ILE A 248 -15.14 15.24 -2.30
C ILE A 248 -14.92 14.92 -3.77
N ARG A 249 -13.74 15.25 -4.33
CA ARG A 249 -13.37 14.89 -5.72
C ARG A 249 -13.39 13.37 -5.95
N ARG A 250 -12.83 12.59 -5.02
CA ARG A 250 -12.81 11.12 -5.06
C ARG A 250 -14.22 10.53 -5.10
N MET A 251 -15.10 10.99 -4.21
CA MET A 251 -16.50 10.53 -4.16
C MET A 251 -17.24 10.83 -5.46
N ARG A 252 -17.05 12.03 -6.04
CA ARG A 252 -17.66 12.43 -7.33
C ARG A 252 -17.16 11.58 -8.51
N ARG A 253 -15.89 11.16 -8.50
CA ARG A 253 -15.27 10.39 -9.58
C ARG A 253 -15.64 8.91 -9.57
N ARG A 254 -15.61 8.26 -8.41
CA ARG A 254 -15.71 6.78 -8.31
C ARG A 254 -17.15 6.28 -8.17
N ARG A 255 -18.03 7.07 -7.55
CA ARG A 255 -19.49 6.83 -7.43
C ARG A 255 -19.90 5.43 -6.98
N THR A 256 -19.26 4.89 -5.93
CA THR A 256 -19.71 3.66 -5.25
C THR A 256 -20.04 3.94 -3.78
N PRO A 257 -21.04 3.25 -3.19
CA PRO A 257 -21.35 3.37 -1.77
C PRO A 257 -20.13 3.14 -0.87
N TYR A 258 -19.30 2.14 -1.20
CA TYR A 258 -18.07 1.86 -0.48
C TYR A 258 -17.15 3.07 -0.40
N VAL A 259 -16.82 3.69 -1.56
CA VAL A 259 -15.92 4.84 -1.60
C VAL A 259 -16.52 6.05 -0.88
N LYS A 260 -17.84 6.24 -0.97
CA LYS A 260 -18.54 7.33 -0.26
C LYS A 260 -18.36 7.19 1.25
N TRP A 261 -18.76 6.06 1.83
CA TRP A 261 -18.66 5.84 3.27
C TRP A 261 -17.22 5.84 3.76
N GLN A 262 -16.31 5.16 3.05
CA GLN A 262 -14.89 5.17 3.40
C GLN A 262 -14.34 6.59 3.45
N THR A 263 -14.64 7.41 2.44
CA THR A 263 -14.12 8.77 2.37
C THR A 263 -14.72 9.68 3.45
N LEU A 264 -16.00 9.52 3.77
CA LEU A 264 -16.64 10.26 4.87
C LEU A 264 -16.02 9.92 6.22
N VAL A 265 -15.77 8.64 6.50
CA VAL A 265 -15.11 8.22 7.75
C VAL A 265 -13.70 8.80 7.81
N LEU A 266 -12.92 8.72 6.73
CA LEU A 266 -11.57 9.31 6.68
C LEU A 266 -11.59 10.84 6.91
N ILE A 267 -12.56 11.56 6.33
CA ILE A 267 -12.73 13.00 6.57
C ILE A 267 -13.07 13.25 8.03
N ALA A 268 -14.01 12.48 8.61
CA ALA A 268 -14.42 12.62 10.00
C ALA A 268 -13.26 12.32 10.97
N SER A 269 -12.52 11.23 10.76
CA SER A 269 -11.33 10.87 11.54
C SER A 269 -10.23 11.94 11.43
N GLN A 270 -10.11 12.62 10.29
CA GLN A 270 -9.11 13.68 10.11
C GLN A 270 -9.55 15.02 10.73
N TRP A 271 -10.81 15.40 10.62
CA TRP A 271 -11.28 16.70 11.10
C TRP A 271 -11.62 16.70 12.59
N ILE A 272 -12.26 15.64 13.10
CA ILE A 272 -12.80 15.65 14.46
C ILE A 272 -11.68 15.38 15.48
N PRO A 273 -11.12 14.18 15.60
CA PRO A 273 -10.12 13.88 16.63
C PRO A 273 -8.71 14.41 16.30
N LEU A 274 -8.39 14.67 15.03
CA LEU A 274 -7.05 15.09 14.60
C LEU A 274 -6.91 16.58 14.27
N PHE A 275 -7.97 17.37 14.39
CA PHE A 275 -7.88 18.83 14.23
C PHE A 275 -8.75 19.56 15.24
N ILE A 276 -10.08 19.40 15.15
CA ILE A 276 -11.03 20.12 16.01
C ILE A 276 -10.76 19.83 17.48
N LEU A 277 -10.54 18.56 17.85
CA LEU A 277 -10.31 18.18 19.24
C LEU A 277 -9.02 18.82 19.82
N PRO A 278 -7.82 18.59 19.26
CA PRO A 278 -6.57 19.11 19.80
C PRO A 278 -6.35 20.62 19.59
N GLU A 279 -6.80 21.18 18.47
CA GLU A 279 -6.50 22.57 18.12
C GLU A 279 -7.57 23.56 18.61
N LEU A 280 -8.81 23.10 18.87
CA LEU A 280 -9.93 23.97 19.22
C LEU A 280 -10.60 23.59 20.54
N ILE A 281 -11.09 22.36 20.68
CA ILE A 281 -11.92 21.94 21.84
C ILE A 281 -11.08 21.86 23.11
N LEU A 282 -9.98 21.10 23.11
CA LEU A 282 -9.18 20.90 24.32
C LEU A 282 -8.55 22.21 24.82
N PRO A 283 -7.96 23.07 23.96
CA PRO A 283 -7.49 24.38 24.39
C PRO A 283 -8.61 25.28 24.93
N TRP A 284 -9.80 25.27 24.30
CA TRP A 284 -10.94 26.04 24.78
C TRP A 284 -11.42 25.56 26.15
N MET A 285 -11.47 24.24 26.39
CA MET A 285 -11.78 23.69 27.71
C MET A 285 -10.74 24.12 28.76
N GLY A 286 -9.46 24.11 28.41
CA GLY A 286 -8.37 24.57 29.28
C GLY A 286 -8.55 26.03 29.70
N HIS A 287 -8.76 26.94 28.74
CA HIS A 287 -9.00 28.36 29.03
C HIS A 287 -10.32 28.63 29.78
N ASN A 288 -11.22 27.65 29.91
CA ASN A 288 -12.44 27.74 30.71
C ASN A 288 -12.32 27.02 32.06
N GLY A 289 -11.11 26.72 32.52
CA GLY A 289 -10.85 26.17 33.86
C GLY A 289 -11.13 24.68 34.04
N PHE A 290 -11.40 23.92 32.97
CA PHE A 290 -11.69 22.47 33.09
C PHE A 290 -10.49 21.64 33.58
N PHE A 291 -9.28 22.18 33.50
CA PHE A 291 -8.04 21.48 33.90
C PHE A 291 -7.34 22.13 35.10
N GLU A 292 -8.05 23.00 35.81
CA GLU A 292 -7.58 23.69 37.01
C GLU A 292 -7.67 22.81 38.29
N PRO A 293 -6.92 23.15 39.36
CA PRO A 293 -7.04 22.46 40.64
C PRO A 293 -8.50 22.41 41.13
N GLY A 294 -9.00 21.21 41.46
CA GLY A 294 -10.36 21.01 41.97
C GLY A 294 -11.38 20.53 40.92
N HIS A 295 -11.09 20.63 39.62
CA HIS A 295 -11.98 20.10 38.58
C HIS A 295 -11.70 18.61 38.29
N PRO A 296 -12.71 17.72 38.19
CA PRO A 296 -12.51 16.27 38.07
C PRO A 296 -11.75 15.85 36.81
N SER A 297 -11.83 16.62 35.72
CA SER A 297 -11.09 16.30 34.48
C SER A 297 -9.61 16.64 34.53
N ARG A 298 -9.11 17.30 35.58
CA ARG A 298 -7.68 17.60 35.71
C ARG A 298 -6.84 16.32 35.78
N TRP A 299 -7.27 15.32 36.53
CA TRP A 299 -6.53 14.05 36.64
C TRP A 299 -6.34 13.39 35.27
N VAL A 300 -7.41 13.34 34.46
CA VAL A 300 -7.36 12.82 33.09
C VAL A 300 -6.43 13.66 32.22
N ALA A 301 -6.50 14.99 32.34
CA ALA A 301 -5.65 15.89 31.58
C ALA A 301 -4.17 15.76 31.97
N ASP A 302 -3.83 15.57 33.24
CA ASP A 302 -2.44 15.36 33.67
C ASP A 302 -1.88 14.04 33.13
N GLN A 303 -2.72 13.01 32.98
CA GLN A 303 -2.32 11.70 32.44
C GLN A 303 -2.30 11.63 30.91
N LEU A 304 -2.94 12.57 30.20
CA LEU A 304 -3.02 12.57 28.72
C LEU A 304 -2.32 13.75 28.07
N PHE A 305 -2.30 14.90 28.73
CA PHE A 305 -1.88 16.20 28.21
C PHE A 305 -1.01 16.89 29.27
N GLU A 306 0.26 16.51 29.32
CA GLU A 306 1.24 17.12 30.21
C GLU A 306 1.27 18.64 30.04
N SER A 307 1.45 19.36 31.14
CA SER A 307 1.72 20.80 31.10
C SER A 307 3.13 21.05 30.59
N TYR A 308 3.29 22.01 29.69
CA TYR A 308 4.61 22.44 29.22
C TYR A 308 4.63 23.97 29.14
N ASP A 309 5.79 24.57 28.87
CA ASP A 309 6.09 26.01 28.94
C ASP A 309 5.25 26.93 28.01
N GLY A 310 4.27 26.40 27.28
CA GLY A 310 3.41 27.18 26.38
C GLY A 310 3.99 27.43 25.00
N SER A 311 5.17 26.88 24.67
CA SER A 311 5.85 27.03 23.37
C SER A 311 5.05 26.64 22.11
N LEU A 312 3.96 25.86 22.22
CA LEU A 312 3.06 25.52 21.10
C LEU A 312 1.77 26.36 21.10
N GLY A 313 1.71 27.43 21.91
CA GLY A 313 0.53 28.31 22.02
C GLY A 313 -0.56 27.80 22.97
N HIS A 314 -0.33 26.67 23.64
CA HIS A 314 -1.27 26.05 24.59
C HIS A 314 -0.59 25.66 25.89
N GLU A 315 -1.30 25.69 27.00
CA GLU A 315 -0.73 25.38 28.33
C GLU A 315 -0.40 23.90 28.55
N ARG A 316 -0.96 23.02 27.71
CA ARG A 316 -0.80 21.56 27.77
C ARG A 316 -0.60 20.96 26.38
N ALA A 317 0.04 19.80 26.33
CA ALA A 317 0.37 19.07 25.11
C ALA A 317 -0.86 18.41 24.44
N TYR A 318 -1.87 19.20 24.07
CA TYR A 318 -3.15 18.71 23.50
C TYR A 318 -2.98 17.94 22.19
N TRP A 319 -1.91 18.19 21.44
CA TRP A 319 -1.55 17.44 20.23
C TRP A 319 -1.38 15.94 20.50
N ARG A 320 -1.09 15.52 21.75
CA ARG A 320 -1.05 14.09 22.13
C ARG A 320 -2.37 13.39 21.84
N ALA A 321 -3.49 14.11 21.73
CA ALA A 321 -4.78 13.58 21.30
C ALA A 321 -4.73 12.90 19.91
N TYR A 322 -3.72 13.16 19.09
CA TYR A 322 -3.48 12.41 17.86
C TYR A 322 -3.36 10.90 18.09
N GLY A 323 -2.88 10.50 19.28
CA GLY A 323 -2.80 9.10 19.70
C GLY A 323 -4.15 8.40 19.88
N PHE A 324 -5.28 9.11 19.91
CA PHE A 324 -6.60 8.47 19.88
C PHE A 324 -6.90 7.78 18.54
N ILE A 325 -6.28 8.26 17.47
CA ILE A 325 -6.41 7.66 16.13
C ILE A 325 -5.13 6.94 15.71
N LEU A 326 -3.96 7.51 16.00
CA LEU A 326 -2.68 6.90 15.67
C LEU A 326 -2.30 5.91 16.76
N ALA A 327 -2.33 4.61 16.44
CA ALA A 327 -1.90 3.57 17.36
C ALA A 327 -0.37 3.40 17.36
N PHE A 328 0.18 2.79 18.41
CA PHE A 328 1.60 2.44 18.47
C PHE A 328 1.95 1.45 17.36
N PRO A 329 3.07 1.62 16.63
CA PRO A 329 4.19 2.55 16.87
C PRO A 329 4.14 3.85 16.04
N LEU A 330 2.97 4.39 15.68
CA LEU A 330 2.89 5.73 15.06
C LEU A 330 2.75 6.86 16.09
N ASN A 331 2.20 6.59 17.26
CA ASN A 331 2.12 7.55 18.37
C ASN A 331 3.34 7.46 19.30
N VAL A 332 4.55 7.25 18.76
CA VAL A 332 5.77 7.05 19.56
C VAL A 332 5.96 8.10 20.65
N TYR A 333 5.64 9.36 20.37
CA TYR A 333 5.77 10.45 21.33
C TYR A 333 4.84 10.32 22.55
N ASN A 334 3.74 9.56 22.46
CA ASN A 334 2.85 9.26 23.59
C ASN A 334 3.35 8.09 24.44
N VAL A 335 4.31 7.32 23.93
CA VAL A 335 4.88 6.16 24.63
C VAL A 335 6.29 6.47 25.13
N PHE A 336 7.08 7.18 24.35
CA PHE A 336 8.47 7.53 24.62
C PHE A 336 8.56 8.87 25.37
N THR A 337 7.97 8.89 26.56
CA THR A 337 7.94 10.06 27.44
C THR A 337 8.98 9.95 28.54
N GLU A 338 9.37 11.09 29.12
CA GLU A 338 10.36 11.08 30.21
C GLU A 338 9.85 10.27 31.41
N HIS A 339 8.64 10.57 31.86
CA HIS A 339 7.95 9.76 32.85
C HIS A 339 6.84 8.93 32.21
N PRO A 340 6.60 7.69 32.66
CA PRO A 340 5.60 6.82 32.07
C PRO A 340 4.20 7.43 32.21
N MET A 341 3.60 7.80 31.08
CA MET A 341 2.20 8.24 31.03
C MET A 341 1.30 7.00 31.01
N TRP A 342 0.96 6.46 32.18
CA TRP A 342 0.26 5.18 32.33
C TRP A 342 -1.02 5.07 31.50
N LEU A 343 -1.81 6.13 31.42
CA LEU A 343 -3.03 6.11 30.62
C LEU A 343 -2.74 6.00 29.12
N TRP A 344 -1.70 6.68 28.61
CA TRP A 344 -1.27 6.53 27.21
C TRP A 344 -0.67 5.18 26.91
N LEU A 345 0.10 4.60 27.85
CA LEU A 345 0.62 3.24 27.72
C LEU A 345 -0.55 2.23 27.64
N GLY A 346 -1.54 2.38 28.51
CA GLY A 346 -2.76 1.56 28.50
C GLY A 346 -3.58 1.71 27.22
N ILE A 347 -3.81 2.94 26.76
CA ILE A 347 -4.52 3.22 25.50
C ILE A 347 -3.76 2.63 24.31
N SER A 348 -2.45 2.86 24.23
CA SER A 348 -1.62 2.36 23.13
C SER A 348 -1.59 0.84 23.10
N PHE A 349 -1.49 0.20 24.26
CA PHE A 349 -1.56 -1.26 24.37
C PHE A 349 -2.92 -1.79 23.90
N LEU A 350 -4.02 -1.23 24.42
CA LEU A 350 -5.37 -1.64 24.06
C LEU A 350 -5.65 -1.43 22.57
N GLN A 351 -5.27 -0.28 22.01
CA GLN A 351 -5.44 0.00 20.59
C GLN A 351 -4.65 -0.99 19.72
N THR A 352 -3.35 -1.13 19.98
CA THR A 352 -2.44 -1.89 19.11
C THR A 352 -2.60 -3.41 19.24
N PHE A 353 -2.83 -3.91 20.45
CA PHE A 353 -2.83 -5.36 20.71
C PHE A 353 -4.22 -5.96 20.93
N VAL A 354 -5.26 -5.14 21.09
CA VAL A 354 -6.65 -5.64 21.26
C VAL A 354 -7.54 -5.13 20.14
N ILE A 355 -7.75 -3.82 20.03
CA ILE A 355 -8.72 -3.24 19.09
C ILE A 355 -8.31 -3.52 17.64
N ILE A 356 -7.07 -3.17 17.25
CA ILE A 356 -6.58 -3.34 15.89
C ILE A 356 -6.62 -4.81 15.43
N PRO A 357 -6.12 -5.78 16.20
CA PRO A 357 -6.22 -7.19 15.84
C PRO A 357 -7.67 -7.66 15.68
N LEU A 358 -8.59 -7.26 16.56
CA LEU A 358 -10.01 -7.63 16.47
C LEU A 358 -10.68 -7.08 15.20
N ILE A 359 -10.45 -5.81 14.87
CA ILE A 359 -11.02 -5.23 13.64
C ILE A 359 -10.38 -5.85 12.38
N ILE A 360 -9.09 -6.20 12.42
CA ILE A 360 -8.41 -6.87 11.30
C ILE A 360 -8.92 -8.30 11.13
N PHE A 361 -9.12 -9.01 12.23
CA PHE A 361 -9.71 -10.34 12.21
C PHE A 361 -11.05 -10.33 11.46
N ARG A 362 -11.91 -9.35 11.78
CA ARG A 362 -13.28 -9.23 11.29
C ARG A 362 -13.41 -8.60 9.89
N TRP A 363 -12.69 -7.52 9.60
CA TRP A 363 -12.84 -6.71 8.38
C TRP A 363 -11.52 -6.50 7.62
N GLY A 364 -10.39 -6.89 8.22
CA GLY A 364 -9.05 -6.79 7.63
C GLY A 364 -8.25 -5.58 7.97
N LYS A 365 -7.00 -5.60 7.49
CA LYS A 365 -6.06 -4.47 7.52
C LYS A 365 -6.68 -3.16 7.02
N GLY A 366 -7.56 -3.24 6.03
CA GLY A 366 -8.25 -2.08 5.47
C GLY A 366 -9.13 -1.34 6.47
N ALA A 367 -9.68 -2.00 7.49
CA ALA A 367 -10.54 -1.35 8.50
C ALA A 367 -9.84 -0.22 9.23
N TYR A 368 -8.51 -0.29 9.40
CA TYR A 368 -7.72 0.80 9.96
C TYR A 368 -7.02 1.61 8.87
N CYS A 369 -6.14 0.98 8.07
CA CYS A 369 -5.31 1.69 7.08
C CYS A 369 -6.09 2.33 5.92
N GLY A 370 -7.32 1.88 5.67
CA GLY A 370 -8.19 2.36 4.60
C GLY A 370 -9.36 3.23 5.08
N TRP A 371 -9.76 3.16 6.36
CA TRP A 371 -10.95 3.83 6.87
C TRP A 371 -10.69 4.81 8.02
N ILE A 372 -9.64 4.62 8.82
CA ILE A 372 -9.41 5.40 10.06
C ILE A 372 -8.09 6.18 10.01
N CYS A 373 -7.01 5.56 9.54
CA CYS A 373 -5.66 6.11 9.60
C CYS A 373 -5.52 7.43 8.82
N SER A 374 -4.93 8.45 9.45
CA SER A 374 -4.65 9.77 8.85
C SER A 374 -3.81 9.67 7.56
N CYS A 375 -2.69 8.93 7.60
CA CYS A 375 -1.88 8.70 6.40
C CYS A 375 -2.70 8.03 5.28
N GLY A 376 -3.57 7.10 5.67
CA GLY A 376 -4.53 6.46 4.78
C GLY A 376 -5.53 7.45 4.18
N ALA A 377 -5.97 8.45 4.95
CA ALA A 377 -6.90 9.49 4.49
C ALA A 377 -6.32 10.30 3.33
N LEU A 378 -5.10 10.82 3.49
CA LEU A 378 -4.43 11.58 2.43
C LEU A 378 -4.08 10.68 1.23
N ALA A 379 -3.63 9.45 1.50
CA ALA A 379 -3.33 8.46 0.48
C ALA A 379 -4.54 8.09 -0.39
N GLU A 380 -5.68 7.81 0.24
CA GLU A 380 -6.90 7.41 -0.46
C GLU A 380 -7.58 8.57 -1.18
N THR A 381 -7.41 9.80 -0.70
CA THR A 381 -8.02 11.00 -1.28
C THR A 381 -7.11 11.65 -2.32
N MET A 382 -6.09 12.38 -1.91
CA MET A 382 -5.16 13.09 -2.79
C MET A 382 -4.36 12.11 -3.66
N GLY A 383 -3.94 10.98 -3.09
CA GLY A 383 -3.21 9.93 -3.80
C GLY A 383 -4.04 9.14 -4.82
N ASP A 384 -5.37 9.25 -4.81
CA ASP A 384 -6.28 8.46 -5.66
C ASP A 384 -6.02 8.62 -7.16
N SER A 385 -5.53 9.79 -7.59
CA SER A 385 -5.27 10.08 -9.00
C SER A 385 -3.96 9.48 -9.51
N TYR A 386 -3.08 9.09 -8.60
CA TYR A 386 -1.73 8.64 -8.92
C TYR A 386 -1.54 7.14 -8.69
N ARG A 387 -2.61 6.36 -8.42
CA ARG A 387 -2.51 4.91 -8.08
C ARG A 387 -1.66 4.11 -9.05
N SER A 388 -1.80 4.40 -10.34
CA SER A 388 -1.12 3.69 -11.42
C SER A 388 0.39 3.91 -11.50
N LYS A 389 0.95 4.78 -10.65
CA LYS A 389 2.39 5.05 -10.60
C LYS A 389 3.12 4.18 -9.56
N MET A 390 2.40 3.36 -8.78
CA MET A 390 3.03 2.50 -7.78
C MET A 390 3.96 1.52 -8.51
N PRO A 391 5.26 1.45 -8.16
CA PRO A 391 6.14 0.50 -8.80
C PRO A 391 5.83 -0.94 -8.40
N HIS A 392 5.88 -1.85 -9.38
CA HIS A 392 5.64 -3.28 -9.20
C HIS A 392 6.90 -4.11 -9.47
N GLY A 393 6.96 -5.31 -8.90
CA GLY A 393 7.97 -6.32 -9.24
C GLY A 393 8.85 -6.74 -8.06
N PRO A 394 9.74 -7.74 -8.27
CA PRO A 394 10.46 -8.40 -7.18
C PRO A 394 11.41 -7.49 -6.39
N PHE A 395 12.00 -6.49 -7.05
CA PHE A 395 12.85 -5.50 -6.37
C PHE A 395 12.05 -4.65 -5.39
N TRP A 396 10.91 -4.11 -5.84
CA TRP A 396 10.03 -3.29 -5.01
C TRP A 396 9.36 -4.11 -3.90
N ASN A 397 9.04 -5.37 -4.14
CA ASN A 397 8.52 -6.25 -3.09
C ASN A 397 9.57 -6.52 -2.00
N ARG A 398 10.87 -6.54 -2.32
CA ARG A 398 11.93 -6.63 -1.30
C ARG A 398 12.04 -5.36 -0.45
N LEU A 399 11.80 -4.18 -1.03
CA LEU A 399 11.77 -2.91 -0.29
C LEU A 399 10.66 -2.84 0.76
N ASN A 400 9.60 -3.65 0.65
CA ASN A 400 8.57 -3.75 1.69
C ASN A 400 9.14 -4.17 3.06
N MET A 401 10.32 -4.82 3.09
CA MET A 401 10.99 -5.21 4.33
C MET A 401 11.55 -4.02 5.12
N VAL A 402 11.66 -2.84 4.52
CA VAL A 402 12.10 -1.62 5.22
C VAL A 402 11.17 -1.33 6.42
N GLY A 403 9.85 -1.50 6.26
CA GLY A 403 8.90 -1.29 7.35
C GLY A 403 9.10 -2.26 8.52
N GLN A 404 9.55 -3.50 8.25
CA GLN A 404 9.90 -4.47 9.30
C GLN A 404 11.16 -4.05 10.05
N ALA A 405 12.15 -3.48 9.35
CA ALA A 405 13.34 -2.91 9.99
C ALA A 405 13.00 -1.69 10.86
N VAL A 406 12.13 -0.79 10.38
CA VAL A 406 11.65 0.36 11.17
C VAL A 406 10.88 -0.09 12.40
N LEU A 407 10.04 -1.13 12.29
CA LEU A 407 9.32 -1.71 13.42
C LEU A 407 10.29 -2.30 14.45
N LEU A 408 11.29 -3.08 14.01
CA LEU A 408 12.31 -3.64 14.89
C LEU A 408 13.08 -2.51 15.62
N PHE A 409 13.43 -1.45 14.91
CA PHE A 409 14.09 -0.29 15.49
C PHE A 409 13.22 0.41 16.54
N ALA A 410 11.92 0.60 16.26
CA ALA A 410 10.97 1.15 17.23
C ALA A 410 10.85 0.28 18.49
N LEU A 411 10.81 -1.05 18.34
CA LEU A 411 10.75 -1.99 19.48
C LEU A 411 12.06 -2.00 20.29
N ALA A 412 13.22 -1.86 19.63
CA ALA A 412 14.50 -1.76 20.32
C ALA A 412 14.59 -0.48 21.17
N ILE A 413 14.16 0.66 20.62
CA ILE A 413 14.08 1.93 21.36
C ILE A 413 13.07 1.84 22.51
N LEU A 414 11.92 1.18 22.29
CA LEU A 414 10.96 0.93 23.37
C LEU A 414 11.60 0.13 24.51
N GLY A 415 12.37 -0.91 24.20
CA GLY A 415 13.10 -1.69 25.19
C GLY A 415 14.11 -0.84 25.98
N LEU A 416 14.87 0.02 25.30
CA LEU A 416 15.79 0.96 25.94
C LEU A 416 15.05 1.97 26.83
N ARG A 417 13.89 2.50 26.38
CA ARG A 417 13.10 3.44 27.17
C ARG A 417 12.53 2.78 28.43
N ILE A 418 12.00 1.56 28.32
CA ILE A 418 11.50 0.79 29.47
C ILE A 418 12.64 0.54 30.47
N ALA A 419 13.82 0.16 29.99
CA ALA A 419 15.00 -0.02 30.84
C ALA A 419 15.46 1.31 31.48
N GLY A 420 15.36 2.43 30.77
CA GLY A 420 15.63 3.76 31.33
C GLY A 420 14.71 4.11 32.49
N TRP A 421 13.40 3.87 32.35
CA TRP A 421 12.43 4.10 33.44
C TRP A 421 12.69 3.25 34.69
N THR A 422 13.29 2.07 34.55
CA THR A 422 13.56 1.18 35.70
C THR A 422 14.95 1.39 36.32
N LEU A 423 15.95 1.75 35.51
CA LEU A 423 17.34 1.93 35.95
C LEU A 423 17.67 3.36 36.38
N GLY A 424 16.80 4.33 36.08
CA GLY A 424 16.97 5.73 36.41
C GLY A 424 17.52 6.58 35.26
N ASP A 425 17.39 7.90 35.39
CA ASP A 425 17.65 8.86 34.32
C ASP A 425 19.13 8.93 33.90
N ASP A 426 20.07 8.67 34.81
CA ASP A 426 21.52 8.65 34.53
C ASP A 426 22.02 7.29 34.01
N SER A 427 21.11 6.35 33.72
CA SER A 427 21.50 5.01 33.27
C SER A 427 22.02 4.99 31.83
N TRP A 428 22.82 3.96 31.51
CA TRP A 428 23.27 3.73 30.13
C TRP A 428 22.09 3.59 29.15
N ALA A 429 20.97 3.02 29.61
CA ALA A 429 19.79 2.79 28.80
C ALA A 429 19.13 4.12 28.40
N THR A 430 18.99 5.05 29.34
CA THR A 430 18.48 6.41 29.09
C THR A 430 19.38 7.18 28.14
N HIS A 431 20.71 7.13 28.35
CA HIS A 431 21.68 7.77 27.45
C HIS A 431 21.60 7.27 26.00
N TRP A 432 21.54 5.95 25.81
CA TRP A 432 21.39 5.35 24.48
C TRP A 432 20.02 5.64 23.86
N TYR A 433 18.96 5.64 24.66
CA TYR A 433 17.62 6.06 24.22
C TYR A 433 17.65 7.47 23.64
N HIS A 434 18.15 8.47 24.36
CA HIS A 434 18.17 9.86 23.86
C HIS A 434 19.01 10.00 22.59
N LYS A 435 20.17 9.34 22.52
CA LYS A 435 21.00 9.32 21.32
C LYS A 435 20.28 8.73 20.10
N LEU A 436 19.60 7.61 20.28
CA LEU A 436 18.91 6.92 19.19
C LEU A 436 17.55 7.55 18.85
N PHE A 437 16.91 8.26 19.79
CA PHE A 437 15.62 8.90 19.55
C PHE A 437 15.78 10.27 18.89
N GLU A 438 16.69 11.11 19.39
CA GLU A 438 16.87 12.51 18.93
C GLU A 438 18.35 12.92 18.70
N GLY A 439 19.31 12.32 19.39
CA GLY A 439 20.66 12.87 19.51
C GLY A 439 21.65 12.64 18.35
N ILE A 440 21.49 11.60 17.52
CA ILE A 440 22.42 11.33 16.39
C ILE A 440 21.77 11.76 15.06
N PRO A 441 22.28 12.78 14.36
CA PRO A 441 21.77 13.16 13.04
C PRO A 441 21.78 11.99 12.06
N PHE A 442 20.73 11.86 11.24
CA PHE A 442 20.54 10.78 10.26
C PHE A 442 20.28 9.36 10.83
N LEU A 443 20.63 9.08 12.08
CA LEU A 443 20.37 7.80 12.76
C LEU A 443 19.28 7.90 13.84
N SER A 444 18.90 9.10 14.25
CA SER A 444 17.85 9.30 15.25
C SER A 444 16.49 8.91 14.68
N TYR A 445 15.64 8.29 15.50
CA TYR A 445 14.29 7.89 15.10
C TYR A 445 13.45 9.09 14.67
N GLY A 446 13.49 10.18 15.45
CA GLY A 446 12.76 11.40 15.15
C GLY A 446 13.14 11.95 13.77
N TRP A 447 14.43 12.10 13.47
CA TRP A 447 14.83 12.64 12.17
C TRP A 447 14.64 11.65 11.02
N SER A 448 15.12 10.42 11.15
CA SER A 448 15.14 9.45 10.05
C SER A 448 13.76 8.89 9.72
N VAL A 449 12.99 8.52 10.73
CA VAL A 449 11.69 7.86 10.54
C VAL A 449 10.57 8.89 10.44
N ASP A 450 10.46 9.83 11.39
CA ASP A 450 9.34 10.77 11.41
C ASP A 450 9.53 11.91 10.40
N ILE A 451 10.63 12.65 10.46
CA ILE A 451 10.85 13.80 9.56
C ILE A 451 11.13 13.33 8.12
N PHE A 452 12.15 12.48 7.94
CA PHE A 452 12.62 12.11 6.60
C PHE A 452 11.71 11.10 5.92
N MET A 453 11.44 9.93 6.51
CA MET A 453 10.66 8.90 5.84
C MET A 453 9.14 9.19 5.86
N ALA A 454 8.54 9.53 7.00
CA ALA A 454 7.09 9.77 7.10
C ALA A 454 6.68 11.14 6.54
N GLY A 455 7.40 12.20 6.91
CA GLY A 455 7.15 13.56 6.46
C GLY A 455 7.58 13.81 5.01
N ILE A 456 8.88 13.90 4.78
CA ILE A 456 9.47 14.33 3.50
C ILE A 456 9.22 13.30 2.40
N LEU A 457 9.68 12.05 2.55
CA LEU A 457 9.53 11.04 1.51
C LEU A 457 8.08 10.54 1.41
N GLY A 458 7.38 10.44 2.54
CA GLY A 458 6.01 10.00 2.59
C GLY A 458 5.13 10.85 1.68
N VAL A 459 4.87 12.11 2.05
CA VAL A 459 4.03 13.01 1.25
C VAL A 459 4.75 13.45 -0.03
N GLY A 460 6.05 13.68 0.04
CA GLY A 460 6.89 14.14 -1.08
C GLY A 460 6.83 13.21 -2.29
N LEU A 461 6.74 11.89 -2.10
CA LEU A 461 6.74 10.95 -3.20
C LEU A 461 5.33 10.57 -3.71
N TYR A 462 4.25 11.03 -3.09
CA TYR A 462 2.88 10.61 -3.46
C TYR A 462 2.52 10.89 -4.92
N PHE A 463 2.94 12.04 -5.45
CA PHE A 463 2.64 12.44 -6.81
C PHE A 463 3.45 11.67 -7.86
N TRP A 464 4.57 11.07 -7.46
CA TRP A 464 5.51 10.37 -8.35
C TRP A 464 5.40 8.85 -8.28
N PHE A 465 5.18 8.28 -7.09
CA PHE A 465 5.18 6.83 -6.83
C PHE A 465 3.87 6.33 -6.18
N SER A 466 2.79 7.09 -6.33
CA SER A 466 1.45 6.85 -5.78
C SER A 466 1.26 7.16 -4.29
N GLY A 467 0.02 7.34 -3.86
CA GLY A 467 -0.34 7.81 -2.52
C GLY A 467 0.02 6.93 -1.33
N ARG A 468 0.60 5.73 -1.51
CA ARG A 468 0.87 4.80 -0.39
C ARG A 468 2.34 4.39 -0.26
N VAL A 469 3.28 5.17 -0.78
CA VAL A 469 4.73 4.91 -0.67
C VAL A 469 5.14 4.70 0.79
N TRP A 470 4.81 5.63 1.69
CA TRP A 470 5.06 5.48 3.13
C TRP A 470 4.39 4.22 3.71
N CYS A 471 3.09 4.06 3.45
CA CYS A 471 2.30 2.96 4.02
C CYS A 471 2.79 1.58 3.58
N ARG A 472 3.32 1.47 2.36
CA ARG A 472 3.82 0.22 1.79
C ARG A 472 5.23 -0.09 2.28
N PHE A 473 6.15 0.86 2.15
CA PHE A 473 7.57 0.58 2.34
C PHE A 473 8.07 0.80 3.76
N ALA A 474 7.51 1.73 4.51
CA ALA A 474 8.19 2.29 5.68
C ALA A 474 7.35 2.35 6.96
N CYS A 475 6.02 2.31 6.85
CA CYS A 475 5.12 2.44 7.99
C CYS A 475 5.28 1.26 8.98
N PRO A 476 5.76 1.49 10.21
CA PRO A 476 6.00 0.40 11.17
C PRO A 476 4.70 -0.23 11.69
N LEU A 477 3.61 0.54 11.76
CA LEU A 477 2.30 -0.01 12.10
C LEU A 477 1.76 -0.93 10.99
N ALA A 478 1.98 -0.59 9.71
CA ALA A 478 1.58 -1.46 8.62
C ALA A 478 2.37 -2.79 8.66
N ALA A 479 3.67 -2.72 8.97
CA ALA A 479 4.52 -3.89 9.16
C ALA A 479 4.04 -4.78 10.30
N LEU A 480 3.63 -4.20 11.44
CA LEU A 480 3.04 -4.93 12.55
C LEU A 480 1.71 -5.61 12.15
N MET A 481 0.86 -4.90 11.41
CA MET A 481 -0.41 -5.42 10.92
C MET A 481 -0.26 -6.57 9.89
N HIS A 482 0.92 -6.77 9.28
CA HIS A 482 1.16 -7.96 8.44
C HIS A 482 1.06 -9.25 9.25
N ILE A 483 1.40 -9.21 10.54
CA ILE A 483 1.25 -10.35 11.45
C ILE A 483 -0.24 -10.62 11.70
N TYR A 484 -1.00 -9.58 12.07
CA TYR A 484 -2.44 -9.71 12.36
C TYR A 484 -3.26 -10.16 11.15
N THR A 485 -2.88 -9.72 9.95
CA THR A 485 -3.63 -9.99 8.71
C THR A 485 -3.65 -11.48 8.35
N ARG A 486 -2.64 -12.25 8.77
CA ARG A 486 -2.60 -13.72 8.59
C ARG A 486 -3.82 -14.41 9.21
N PHE A 487 -4.39 -13.84 10.26
CA PHE A 487 -5.56 -14.37 10.96
C PHE A 487 -6.89 -13.77 10.48
N SER A 488 -6.86 -12.81 9.54
CA SER A 488 -8.08 -12.18 9.04
C SER A 488 -8.94 -13.18 8.28
N ARG A 489 -10.27 -13.15 8.46
CA ARG A 489 -11.22 -13.98 7.69
C ARG A 489 -11.75 -13.30 6.43
N TYR A 490 -11.62 -11.98 6.37
CA TYR A 490 -12.17 -11.19 5.28
C TYR A 490 -11.14 -11.13 4.12
N ARG A 491 -11.61 -11.18 2.88
CA ARG A 491 -10.80 -11.32 1.65
C ARG A 491 -11.48 -10.61 0.47
N ILE A 492 -10.76 -10.54 -0.65
CA ILE A 492 -11.36 -10.23 -1.95
C ILE A 492 -11.46 -11.54 -2.73
N PHE A 493 -12.68 -11.95 -3.05
CA PHE A 493 -12.99 -13.18 -3.77
C PHE A 493 -13.14 -12.89 -5.27
N PRO A 494 -12.46 -13.66 -6.14
CA PRO A 494 -12.65 -13.56 -7.59
C PRO A 494 -13.69 -14.56 -8.12
N ASP A 495 -14.51 -14.10 -9.06
CA ASP A 495 -15.23 -14.96 -10.00
C ASP A 495 -14.34 -15.24 -11.21
N LYS A 496 -13.66 -16.39 -11.18
CA LYS A 496 -12.68 -16.82 -12.20
C LYS A 496 -13.24 -16.78 -13.61
N HIS A 497 -14.51 -17.13 -13.81
CA HIS A 497 -15.12 -17.25 -15.14
C HIS A 497 -15.26 -15.89 -15.84
N LYS A 498 -15.32 -14.80 -15.08
CA LYS A 498 -15.38 -13.44 -15.59
C LYS A 498 -14.00 -12.81 -15.86
N CYS A 499 -12.90 -13.47 -15.48
CA CYS A 499 -11.57 -12.90 -15.55
C CYS A 499 -10.96 -12.99 -16.96
N ILE A 500 -10.69 -11.81 -17.55
CA ILE A 500 -10.06 -11.67 -18.88
C ILE A 500 -8.56 -11.32 -18.82
N SER A 501 -7.93 -11.42 -17.65
CA SER A 501 -6.48 -11.15 -17.47
C SER A 501 -5.99 -9.79 -17.99
N CYS A 502 -6.83 -8.75 -17.94
CA CYS A 502 -6.53 -7.42 -18.50
C CYS A 502 -5.54 -6.55 -17.69
N ASN A 503 -5.06 -7.03 -16.55
CA ASN A 503 -4.11 -6.34 -15.65
C ASN A 503 -4.58 -5.02 -14.99
N VAL A 504 -5.83 -4.58 -15.20
CA VAL A 504 -6.34 -3.31 -14.62
C VAL A 504 -6.32 -3.35 -13.09
N CYS A 505 -6.67 -4.48 -12.47
CA CYS A 505 -6.70 -4.61 -11.02
C CYS A 505 -5.31 -4.50 -10.37
N THR A 506 -4.29 -5.06 -11.00
CA THR A 506 -2.88 -4.95 -10.58
C THR A 506 -2.38 -3.52 -10.77
N SER A 507 -2.61 -2.92 -11.95
CA SER A 507 -2.06 -1.59 -12.25
C SER A 507 -2.58 -0.49 -11.33
N VAL A 508 -3.75 -0.66 -10.72
CA VAL A 508 -4.35 0.34 -9.81
C VAL A 508 -4.08 0.05 -8.33
N CYS A 509 -3.33 -1.01 -8.03
CA CYS A 509 -3.04 -1.45 -6.68
C CYS A 509 -1.96 -0.57 -6.04
N HIS A 510 -2.36 0.26 -5.08
CA HIS A 510 -1.44 1.09 -4.30
C HIS A 510 -0.42 0.32 -3.44
N GLN A 511 -0.61 -0.98 -3.27
CA GLN A 511 0.32 -1.83 -2.53
C GLN A 511 1.26 -2.60 -3.48
N GLY A 512 1.14 -2.40 -4.80
CA GLY A 512 2.00 -3.09 -5.76
C GLY A 512 1.69 -4.58 -5.94
N ILE A 513 0.60 -5.07 -5.36
CA ILE A 513 0.19 -6.48 -5.40
C ILE A 513 -0.24 -6.86 -6.81
N ASP A 514 0.16 -8.05 -7.27
CA ASP A 514 -0.29 -8.63 -8.53
C ASP A 514 -1.69 -9.25 -8.39
N VAL A 515 -2.72 -8.39 -8.32
CA VAL A 515 -4.11 -8.78 -8.12
C VAL A 515 -4.64 -9.70 -9.22
N MET A 516 -4.21 -9.48 -10.45
CA MET A 516 -4.63 -10.28 -11.59
C MET A 516 -4.24 -11.75 -11.45
N ASN A 517 -3.05 -12.02 -10.89
CA ASN A 517 -2.55 -13.38 -10.69
C ASN A 517 -3.31 -14.19 -9.60
N PHE A 518 -3.98 -13.51 -8.67
CA PHE A 518 -4.93 -14.19 -7.78
C PHE A 518 -6.26 -14.43 -8.51
N ALA A 519 -6.76 -13.39 -9.20
CA ALA A 519 -8.04 -13.43 -9.89
C ALA A 519 -8.11 -14.48 -11.01
N ASN A 520 -7.07 -14.61 -11.83
CA ASN A 520 -7.03 -15.59 -12.93
C ASN A 520 -6.93 -17.04 -12.43
N LYS A 521 -6.36 -17.26 -11.24
CA LYS A 521 -6.31 -18.55 -10.56
C LYS A 521 -7.59 -18.89 -9.82
N GLY A 522 -8.48 -17.92 -9.60
CA GLY A 522 -9.66 -18.10 -8.74
C GLY A 522 -9.31 -18.13 -7.25
N LEU A 523 -8.12 -17.66 -6.87
CA LEU A 523 -7.67 -17.66 -5.48
C LEU A 523 -8.10 -16.36 -4.79
N PRO A 524 -8.54 -16.42 -3.51
CA PRO A 524 -8.80 -15.23 -2.74
C PRO A 524 -7.54 -14.37 -2.63
N MET A 525 -7.71 -13.05 -2.63
CA MET A 525 -6.61 -12.11 -2.39
C MET A 525 -6.18 -12.14 -0.93
N GLU A 526 -5.08 -12.83 -0.63
CA GLU A 526 -4.59 -13.04 0.74
C GLU A 526 -3.28 -12.32 1.06
N ASP A 527 -2.86 -11.38 0.22
CA ASP A 527 -1.62 -10.64 0.43
C ASP A 527 -1.69 -9.75 1.71
N PRO A 528 -0.75 -9.89 2.67
CA PRO A 528 -0.73 -9.10 3.91
C PRO A 528 -0.62 -7.59 3.71
N GLU A 529 -0.12 -7.14 2.56
CA GLU A 529 -0.02 -5.71 2.26
C GLU A 529 -1.40 -5.10 1.96
N CYS A 530 -2.36 -5.92 1.51
CA CYS A 530 -3.65 -5.47 1.01
C CYS A 530 -4.43 -4.65 2.07
N VAL A 531 -4.57 -3.35 1.80
CA VAL A 531 -5.36 -2.41 2.60
C VAL A 531 -6.83 -2.34 2.20
N ARG A 532 -7.29 -3.21 1.29
CA ARG A 532 -8.71 -3.35 0.90
C ARG A 532 -9.37 -2.03 0.49
N CYS A 533 -8.64 -1.16 -0.21
CA CYS A 533 -9.10 0.17 -0.63
C CYS A 533 -10.17 0.20 -1.75
N SER A 534 -10.74 -0.96 -2.10
CA SER A 534 -11.69 -1.19 -3.20
C SER A 534 -11.26 -0.80 -4.62
N ALA A 535 -10.04 -0.28 -4.85
CA ALA A 535 -9.65 0.20 -6.18
C ALA A 535 -9.66 -0.89 -7.26
N CYS A 536 -9.19 -2.10 -6.94
CA CYS A 536 -9.21 -3.24 -7.86
C CYS A 536 -10.64 -3.74 -8.14
N VAL A 537 -11.50 -3.75 -7.12
CA VAL A 537 -12.92 -4.11 -7.23
C VAL A 537 -13.68 -3.09 -8.09
N GLN A 538 -13.44 -1.81 -7.85
CA GLN A 538 -14.14 -0.70 -8.51
C GLN A 538 -13.74 -0.53 -9.98
N GLN A 539 -12.49 -0.84 -10.35
CA GLN A 539 -11.99 -0.67 -11.72
C GLN A 539 -12.05 -1.95 -12.56
N CYS A 540 -12.45 -3.08 -11.98
CA CYS A 540 -12.58 -4.31 -12.74
C CYS A 540 -13.68 -4.17 -13.82
N PRO A 541 -13.35 -4.24 -15.12
CA PRO A 541 -14.31 -4.01 -16.19
C PRO A 541 -15.37 -5.11 -16.31
N THR A 542 -15.07 -6.31 -15.81
CA THR A 542 -15.95 -7.49 -15.88
C THR A 542 -16.56 -7.87 -14.53
N GLY A 543 -16.35 -7.08 -13.47
CA GLY A 543 -16.97 -7.35 -12.16
C GLY A 543 -16.50 -8.64 -11.48
N VAL A 544 -15.24 -9.04 -11.69
CA VAL A 544 -14.66 -10.29 -11.16
C VAL A 544 -14.52 -10.28 -9.64
N LEU A 545 -14.16 -9.14 -9.05
CA LEU A 545 -13.69 -9.07 -7.66
C LEU A 545 -14.81 -8.58 -6.74
N GLN A 546 -14.97 -9.25 -5.59
CA GLN A 546 -15.92 -8.86 -4.55
C GLN A 546 -15.32 -8.98 -3.17
N PHE A 547 -15.78 -8.15 -2.23
CA PHE A 547 -15.41 -8.30 -0.82
C PHE A 547 -16.28 -9.35 -0.14
N GLY A 548 -15.69 -10.08 0.81
CA GLY A 548 -16.42 -11.03 1.64
C GLY A 548 -15.57 -11.59 2.76
N ARG A 549 -16.08 -12.61 3.45
CA ARG A 549 -15.39 -13.34 4.52
C ARG A 549 -15.77 -14.81 4.55
N TYR A 550 -14.91 -15.62 5.16
CA TYR A 550 -15.25 -17.00 5.52
C TYR A 550 -16.13 -17.06 6.78
N ASP A 551 -17.14 -17.92 6.78
CA ASP A 551 -18.01 -18.20 7.93
C ASP A 551 -17.36 -19.09 9.01
N GLY A 552 -16.28 -19.79 8.65
CA GLY A 552 -15.56 -20.75 9.51
C GLY A 552 -15.66 -22.20 9.03
N GLN A 553 -16.57 -22.47 8.08
CA GLN A 553 -16.75 -23.75 7.37
C GLN A 553 -16.39 -23.59 5.88
N GLU A 554 -15.47 -22.67 5.58
CA GLU A 554 -15.04 -22.31 4.21
C GLU A 554 -16.11 -21.72 3.28
N ASN A 555 -17.34 -21.48 3.74
CA ASN A 555 -18.34 -20.80 2.92
C ASN A 555 -18.06 -19.29 2.83
N ILE A 556 -18.32 -18.72 1.66
CA ILE A 556 -18.09 -17.31 1.36
C ILE A 556 -19.35 -16.50 1.69
N ILE A 557 -19.24 -15.59 2.66
CA ILE A 557 -20.25 -14.56 2.93
C ILE A 557 -19.79 -13.25 2.30
N LEU A 558 -20.48 -12.83 1.25
CA LEU A 558 -20.19 -11.57 0.55
C LEU A 558 -20.57 -10.37 1.42
N ASP A 559 -19.83 -9.27 1.24
CA ASP A 559 -20.08 -8.01 1.95
C ASP A 559 -21.30 -7.30 1.38
N GLN A 560 -22.07 -6.63 2.24
CA GLN A 560 -23.30 -5.93 1.86
C GLN A 560 -23.02 -4.57 1.24
N LEU A 561 -21.83 -3.99 1.47
CA LEU A 561 -21.50 -2.64 0.99
C LEU A 561 -21.00 -2.68 -0.47
N PRO A 562 -21.76 -2.16 -1.46
CA PRO A 562 -21.40 -2.31 -2.86
C PRO A 562 -20.14 -1.51 -3.23
N ALA A 563 -19.19 -2.19 -3.85
CA ALA A 563 -17.89 -1.63 -4.24
C ALA A 563 -17.60 -1.70 -5.75
N SER A 564 -18.33 -2.52 -6.51
CA SER A 564 -18.14 -2.70 -7.95
C SER A 564 -19.28 -2.05 -8.74
N PRO A 565 -19.00 -1.06 -9.61
CA PRO A 565 -20.01 -0.48 -10.50
C PRO A 565 -20.66 -1.49 -11.44
N VAL A 566 -19.93 -2.55 -11.84
CA VAL A 566 -20.45 -3.58 -12.73
C VAL A 566 -21.49 -4.43 -12.01
N LEU A 567 -21.16 -4.91 -10.81
CA LEU A 567 -22.07 -5.73 -10.02
C LEU A 567 -23.30 -4.97 -9.55
N MET A 568 -23.14 -3.69 -9.20
CA MET A 568 -24.26 -2.79 -8.93
C MET A 568 -25.23 -2.68 -10.11
N ARG A 569 -24.74 -2.70 -11.35
CA ARG A 569 -25.59 -2.71 -12.56
C ARG A 569 -26.20 -4.08 -12.82
N GLU A 570 -25.54 -5.16 -12.41
CA GLU A 570 -26.08 -6.53 -12.45
C GLU A 570 -27.12 -6.79 -11.35
N GLY A 571 -27.35 -5.84 -10.42
CA GLY A 571 -28.26 -6.02 -9.29
C GLY A 571 -27.72 -6.94 -8.19
N LYS A 572 -26.38 -7.05 -8.10
CA LYS A 572 -25.67 -7.91 -7.14
C LYS A 572 -24.98 -7.12 -6.04
#